data_AF-A0A9D1CFD0-F1
#
_entry.id   AF-A0A9D1CFD0-F1
#
_cell.length_a   1.000
_cell.length_b   1.000
_cell.length_c   1.000
_cell.angle_alpha   90.00
_cell.angle_beta   90.00
_cell.angle_gamma   90.00
#
_symmetry.space_group_name_H-M   'P 1'
#
loop_
_entity.id
_entity.type
_entity.pdbx_description
1 polymer ?
#
loop_
_entity_poly.entity_id
_entity_poly.type
_entity_poly.pdbx_seq_one_letter_code
_entity_poly.pdbx_strand_id
1 'polypeptide(L)'
;MLEGFLPPEWIDAAKELVKDYGYWALFVISFTEAFINPIVPYIFIAGAPYFGLDLWLSAVISYLGNLLGAAFTYYLGKHLGEKWGKKILGERLYFKGEILFNRYGFWAVILGEPFKLVCWLGGIFQMEFFRYMLATALSRGVRIFGFTLLVQLGIDLFSK
;
A
#
# COMPACT_ATOMS: atom_id res chain seq x y z
N MET A 1 5.44 -19.72 -4.30
CA MET A 1 4.35 -18.91 -4.90
C MET A 1 4.69 -17.42 -5.04
N LEU A 2 5.87 -16.95 -4.58
CA LEU A 2 6.32 -15.54 -4.71
C LEU A 2 7.26 -15.27 -5.90
N GLU A 3 7.87 -16.33 -6.45
CA GLU A 3 8.89 -16.23 -7.51
C GLU A 3 8.36 -15.72 -8.86
N GLY A 4 7.04 -15.54 -9.01
CA GLY A 4 6.42 -15.15 -10.28
C GLY A 4 6.14 -13.66 -10.46
N PHE A 5 6.17 -12.83 -9.41
CA PHE A 5 5.64 -11.45 -9.47
C PHE A 5 6.65 -10.34 -9.16
N LEU A 6 7.70 -10.64 -8.40
CA LEU A 6 8.78 -9.69 -8.07
C LEU A 6 10.13 -10.39 -8.24
N PRO A 7 11.19 -9.65 -8.65
CA PRO A 7 12.53 -10.22 -8.72
C PRO A 7 12.96 -10.72 -7.32
N PRO A 8 13.59 -11.90 -7.20
CA PRO A 8 14.01 -12.48 -5.92
C PRO A 8 14.87 -11.51 -5.09
N GLU A 9 15.77 -10.78 -5.77
CA GLU A 9 16.65 -9.78 -5.18
C GLU A 9 15.90 -8.70 -4.37
N TRP A 10 14.72 -8.28 -4.85
CA TRP A 10 13.92 -7.24 -4.18
C TRP A 10 13.28 -7.78 -2.89
N ILE A 11 12.86 -9.04 -2.93
CA ILE A 11 12.28 -9.72 -1.77
C ILE A 11 13.35 -9.91 -0.71
N ASP A 12 14.55 -10.34 -1.11
CA ASP A 12 15.63 -10.61 -0.17
C ASP A 12 16.18 -9.32 0.46
N ALA A 13 16.36 -8.26 -0.34
CA ALA A 13 16.71 -6.94 0.19
C ALA A 13 15.67 -6.43 1.20
N ALA A 14 14.38 -6.62 0.93
CA ALA A 14 13.33 -6.20 1.86
C ALA A 14 13.29 -7.07 3.15
N LYS A 15 13.60 -8.37 3.06
CA LYS A 15 13.77 -9.22 4.25
C LYS A 15 14.94 -8.77 5.10
N GLU A 16 16.08 -8.46 4.49
CA GLU A 16 17.26 -7.94 5.19
C GLU A 16 16.93 -6.63 5.89
N LEU A 17 16.24 -5.71 5.22
CA LEU A 17 15.78 -4.46 5.84
C LEU A 17 14.88 -4.70 7.05
N VAL A 18 13.90 -5.62 6.96
CA VAL A 18 13.02 -5.92 8.11
C VAL A 18 13.80 -6.60 9.24
N LYS A 19 14.77 -7.45 8.92
CA LYS A 19 15.63 -8.08 9.93
C LYS A 19 16.49 -7.05 10.67
N ASP A 20 17.06 -6.09 9.96
CA ASP A 20 18.01 -5.13 10.52
C ASP A 20 17.32 -3.92 11.17
N TYR A 21 16.18 -3.47 10.64
CA TYR A 21 15.50 -2.25 11.06
C TYR A 21 14.08 -2.47 11.61
N GLY A 22 13.58 -3.72 11.63
CA GLY A 22 12.31 -4.10 12.24
C GLY A 22 11.12 -3.28 11.75
N TYR A 23 10.41 -2.68 12.71
CA TYR A 23 9.25 -1.83 12.45
C TYR A 23 9.53 -0.63 11.54
N TRP A 24 10.75 -0.10 11.54
CA TRP A 24 11.08 1.05 10.71
C TRP A 24 11.14 0.68 9.23
N ALA A 25 11.67 -0.49 8.90
CA ALA A 25 11.62 -1.01 7.54
C ALA A 25 10.17 -1.26 7.08
N LEU A 26 9.32 -1.84 7.95
CA LEU A 26 7.90 -2.03 7.64
C LEU A 26 7.19 -0.70 7.30
N PHE A 27 7.47 0.33 8.09
CA PHE A 27 6.94 1.67 7.85
C PHE A 27 7.37 2.21 6.48
N VAL A 28 8.66 2.16 6.16
CA VAL A 28 9.22 2.68 4.90
C VAL A 28 8.72 1.87 3.70
N ILE A 29 8.66 0.54 3.81
CA ILE A 29 8.12 -0.32 2.75
C ILE A 29 6.66 0.04 2.49
N SER A 30 5.83 0.19 3.54
CA SER A 30 4.42 0.52 3.39
C SER A 30 4.17 1.95 2.90
N PHE A 31 5.01 2.90 3.32
CA PHE A 31 4.98 4.27 2.80
C PHE A 31 5.29 4.30 1.30
N THR A 32 6.35 3.60 0.90
CA THR A 32 6.79 3.59 -0.50
C THR A 32 5.85 2.79 -1.40
N GLU A 33 5.09 1.81 -0.88
CA GLU A 33 4.04 1.08 -1.62
C GLU A 33 3.01 2.04 -2.23
N ALA A 34 2.53 3.00 -1.43
CA ALA A 34 1.54 3.99 -1.88
C ALA A 34 2.09 4.96 -2.94
N PHE A 35 3.43 5.09 -3.01
CA PHE A 35 4.12 6.02 -3.89
C PHE A 35 4.55 5.38 -5.22
N ILE A 36 5.50 4.43 -5.17
CA ILE A 36 6.13 3.84 -6.36
C ILE A 36 6.46 2.35 -6.21
N ASN A 37 6.68 1.90 -4.98
CA ASN A 37 7.23 0.59 -4.69
C ASN A 37 6.22 -0.51 -5.04
N PRO A 38 6.59 -1.53 -5.83
CA PRO A 38 5.72 -2.66 -6.11
C PRO A 38 5.63 -3.66 -4.94
N ILE A 39 6.51 -3.55 -3.94
CA ILE A 39 6.52 -4.43 -2.78
C ILE A 39 5.34 -4.12 -1.87
N VAL A 40 4.54 -5.15 -1.59
CA VAL A 40 3.33 -5.03 -0.77
C VAL A 40 3.63 -5.44 0.67
N PRO A 41 3.18 -4.68 1.70
CA PRO A 41 3.57 -4.93 3.09
C PRO A 41 3.01 -6.21 3.70
N TYR A 42 1.95 -6.80 3.13
CA TYR A 42 1.27 -7.98 3.68
C TYR A 42 2.19 -9.17 3.94
N ILE A 43 3.19 -9.39 3.08
CA ILE A 43 4.14 -10.51 3.25
C ILE A 43 4.98 -10.32 4.51
N PHE A 44 5.41 -9.08 4.78
CA PHE A 44 6.21 -8.78 5.96
C PHE A 44 5.37 -8.75 7.23
N ILE A 45 4.10 -8.35 7.15
CA ILE A 45 3.15 -8.51 8.24
C ILE A 45 2.98 -10.00 8.56
N ALA A 46 2.72 -10.84 7.56
CA ALA A 46 2.57 -12.28 7.77
C ALA A 46 3.84 -12.93 8.35
N GLY A 47 5.02 -12.45 7.94
CA GLY A 47 6.30 -12.89 8.45
C GLY A 47 6.73 -12.24 9.76
N ALA A 48 5.96 -11.31 10.34
CA ALA A 48 6.37 -10.55 11.52
C ALA A 48 6.86 -11.44 12.69
N PRO A 49 6.17 -12.54 13.05
CA PRO A 49 6.66 -13.43 14.12
C PRO A 49 8.02 -14.07 13.82
N TYR A 50 8.29 -14.38 12.54
CA TYR A 50 9.59 -14.94 12.11
C TYR A 50 10.74 -13.94 12.31
N PHE A 51 10.45 -12.65 12.19
CA PHE A 51 11.41 -11.57 12.45
C PHE A 51 11.45 -11.13 13.93
N GLY A 52 10.73 -11.81 14.83
CA GLY A 52 10.62 -11.43 16.23
C GLY A 52 9.79 -10.16 16.46
N LEU A 53 8.95 -9.78 15.50
CA LEU A 53 8.05 -8.63 15.59
C LEU A 53 6.64 -9.08 15.98
N ASP A 54 5.91 -8.19 16.66
CA ASP A 54 4.51 -8.41 16.96
C ASP A 54 3.66 -8.24 15.70
N LEU A 55 2.75 -9.18 15.46
CA LEU A 55 1.93 -9.25 14.25
C LEU A 55 1.00 -8.03 14.13
N TRP A 56 0.34 -7.64 15.22
CA TRP A 56 -0.63 -6.55 15.21
C TRP A 56 0.03 -5.17 15.18
N LEU A 57 1.13 -5.00 15.91
CA LEU A 57 1.94 -3.79 15.86
C LEU A 57 2.54 -3.59 14.46
N SER A 58 3.00 -4.68 13.81
CA SER A 58 3.46 -4.65 12.42
C SER A 58 2.36 -4.17 11.46
N ALA A 59 1.12 -4.63 11.67
CA ALA A 59 -0.03 -4.19 10.89
C ALA A 59 -0.35 -2.70 11.12
N VAL A 60 -0.35 -2.23 12.37
CA VAL A 60 -0.57 -0.82 12.72
C VAL A 60 0.49 0.08 12.09
N ILE A 61 1.77 -0.30 12.19
CA ILE A 61 2.87 0.49 11.64
C ILE A 61 2.82 0.52 10.12
N SER A 62 2.50 -0.62 9.49
CA SER A 62 2.31 -0.68 8.04
C SER A 62 1.14 0.18 7.60
N TYR A 63 0.03 0.18 8.34
CA TYR A 63 -1.13 1.02 8.08
C TYR A 63 -0.78 2.51 8.17
N LEU A 64 -0.10 2.95 9.23
CA LEU A 64 0.33 4.35 9.39
C LEU A 64 1.31 4.78 8.29
N GLY A 65 2.30 3.94 7.97
CA GLY A 65 3.23 4.18 6.86
C GLY A 65 2.48 4.35 5.54
N ASN A 66 1.52 3.47 5.27
CA ASN A 66 0.72 3.53 4.06
C ASN A 66 -0.16 4.79 3.98
N LEU A 67 -0.79 5.22 5.08
CA LEU A 67 -1.55 6.48 5.12
C LEU A 67 -0.68 7.70 4.83
N LEU A 68 0.52 7.75 5.41
CA LEU A 68 1.46 8.85 5.18
C LEU A 68 1.99 8.83 3.74
N GLY A 69 2.28 7.64 3.21
CA GLY A 69 2.68 7.47 1.81
C GLY A 69 1.58 7.89 0.82
N ALA A 70 0.33 7.56 1.15
CA ALA A 70 -0.84 7.95 0.38
C ALA A 70 -1.03 9.47 0.37
N ALA A 71 -0.97 10.12 1.54
CA ALA A 71 -1.03 11.57 1.66
C ALA A 71 0.10 12.25 0.87
N PHE A 72 1.34 11.75 1.01
CA PHE A 72 2.50 12.24 0.27
C PHE A 72 2.28 12.15 -1.25
N THR A 73 1.83 10.98 -1.73
CA THR A 73 1.60 10.72 -3.15
C THR A 73 0.45 11.57 -3.71
N TYR A 74 -0.61 11.78 -2.92
CA TYR A 74 -1.69 12.70 -3.28
C TYR A 74 -1.15 14.12 -3.51
N TYR A 75 -0.34 14.65 -2.58
CA TYR A 75 0.21 15.98 -2.75
C TYR A 75 1.15 16.05 -3.95
N LEU A 76 1.98 15.03 -4.19
CA LEU A 76 2.79 14.97 -5.40
C LEU A 76 1.94 14.96 -6.67
N GLY A 77 0.90 14.13 -6.73
CA GLY A 77 -0.03 14.09 -7.86
C GLY A 77 -0.70 15.43 -8.13
N LYS A 78 -1.10 16.13 -7.06
CA LYS A 78 -1.71 17.47 -7.13
C LYS A 78 -0.77 18.53 -7.71
N HIS A 79 0.51 18.49 -7.39
CA HIS A 79 1.49 19.49 -7.85
C HIS A 79 2.11 19.14 -9.21
N LEU A 80 2.39 17.87 -9.46
CA LEU A 80 3.06 17.42 -10.70
C LEU A 80 2.07 17.22 -11.86
N GLY A 81 0.81 16.93 -11.55
CA GLY A 81 -0.27 16.80 -12.51
C GLY A 81 -0.15 15.61 -13.48
N GLU A 82 -0.99 15.65 -14.50
CA GLU A 82 -1.23 14.56 -15.45
C GLU A 82 0.04 14.08 -16.17
N LYS A 83 0.91 15.00 -16.61
CA LYS A 83 2.14 14.66 -17.37
C LYS A 83 3.03 13.68 -16.60
N TRP A 84 3.24 13.93 -15.31
CA TRP A 84 4.02 13.05 -14.45
C TRP A 84 3.25 11.80 -14.07
N GLY A 85 1.94 11.90 -13.82
CA GLY A 85 1.07 10.74 -13.60
C GLY A 85 1.17 9.72 -14.72
N LYS A 86 1.07 10.16 -15.99
CA LYS A 86 1.23 9.31 -17.17
C LYS A 86 2.62 8.69 -17.28
N LYS A 87 3.68 9.42 -16.92
CA LYS A 87 5.06 8.91 -16.95
C LYS A 87 5.32 7.85 -15.89
N ILE A 88 4.79 8.03 -14.68
CA ILE A 88 5.02 7.14 -13.53
C ILE A 88 4.13 5.89 -13.62
N LEU A 89 2.86 6.06 -13.97
CA LEU A 89 1.89 4.98 -14.04
C LEU A 89 1.91 4.25 -15.39
N GLY A 90 2.34 4.93 -16.46
CA GLY A 90 2.12 4.51 -17.84
C GLY A 90 0.71 4.91 -18.32
N GLU A 91 0.61 5.31 -19.59
CA GLU A 91 -0.63 5.85 -20.16
C GLU A 91 -1.83 4.90 -20.03
N ARG A 92 -1.62 3.61 -20.30
CA ARG A 92 -2.69 2.60 -20.22
C ARG A 92 -3.31 2.52 -18.82
N LEU A 93 -2.47 2.54 -17.79
CA LEU A 93 -2.94 2.47 -16.41
C LEU A 93 -3.58 3.80 -16.00
N TYR A 94 -2.96 4.92 -16.36
CA TYR A 94 -3.54 6.25 -16.15
C TYR A 94 -4.97 6.35 -16.68
N PHE A 95 -5.22 6.02 -17.96
CA PHE A 95 -6.56 6.12 -18.55
C PHE A 95 -7.58 5.16 -17.91
N LYS A 96 -7.18 3.95 -17.53
CA LYS A 96 -8.06 3.04 -16.77
C LYS A 96 -8.48 3.64 -15.44
N GLY A 97 -7.52 4.23 -14.74
CA GLY A 97 -7.76 4.88 -13.47
C GLY A 97 -8.60 6.15 -13.59
N GLU A 98 -8.40 6.93 -14.65
CA GLU A 98 -9.20 8.10 -14.98
C GLU A 98 -10.68 7.73 -15.17
N ILE A 99 -10.96 6.69 -15.95
CA ILE A 99 -12.33 6.17 -16.13
C ILE A 99 -12.92 5.74 -14.78
N LEU A 100 -12.13 5.04 -13.95
CA LEU A 100 -12.57 4.59 -12.63
C LEU A 100 -12.89 5.78 -11.71
N PHE A 101 -12.01 6.77 -11.64
CA PHE A 101 -12.18 7.97 -10.82
C PHE A 101 -13.37 8.81 -11.28
N ASN A 102 -13.51 9.04 -12.59
CA ASN A 102 -14.62 9.80 -13.14
C ASN A 102 -15.98 9.13 -12.91
N ARG A 103 -16.01 7.79 -12.87
CA ARG A 103 -17.26 7.03 -12.65
C ARG A 103 -17.63 6.84 -11.19
N TYR A 104 -16.63 6.62 -10.33
CA TYR A 104 -16.86 6.13 -8.96
C TYR A 104 -16.38 7.09 -7.87
N GLY A 105 -15.51 8.07 -8.20
CA GLY A 105 -15.02 9.09 -7.26
C GLY A 105 -14.49 8.48 -5.96
N PHE A 106 -15.17 8.77 -4.86
CA PHE A 106 -14.87 8.20 -3.54
C PHE A 106 -14.74 6.67 -3.53
N TRP A 107 -15.59 5.96 -4.27
CA TRP A 107 -15.54 4.50 -4.37
C TRP A 107 -14.36 4.00 -5.20
N ALA A 108 -13.85 4.81 -6.13
CA ALA A 108 -12.62 4.49 -6.84
C ALA A 108 -11.44 4.38 -5.87
N VAL A 109 -11.44 5.17 -4.79
CA VAL A 109 -10.40 5.12 -3.76
C VAL A 109 -10.53 3.88 -2.89
N ILE A 110 -11.75 3.48 -2.55
CA ILE A 110 -11.98 2.31 -1.70
C ILE A 110 -11.64 1.00 -2.43
N LEU A 111 -12.08 0.88 -3.68
CA LEU A 111 -12.09 -0.38 -4.42
C LEU A 111 -10.99 -0.48 -5.49
N GLY A 112 -10.39 0.64 -5.88
CA GLY A 112 -9.47 0.70 -7.01
C GLY A 112 -8.14 0.00 -6.74
N GLU A 113 -7.65 -0.68 -7.78
CA GLU A 113 -6.32 -1.30 -7.81
C GLU A 113 -5.61 -1.02 -9.15
N PRO A 114 -4.27 -0.87 -9.16
CA PRO A 114 -3.35 -0.93 -8.01
C PRO A 114 -3.48 0.27 -7.05
N PHE A 115 -3.30 0.07 -5.73
CA PHE A 115 -3.47 1.15 -4.74
C PHE A 115 -2.61 2.42 -4.99
N LYS A 116 -1.36 2.29 -5.44
CA LYS A 116 -0.54 3.46 -5.78
C LYS A 116 -1.13 4.32 -6.90
N LEU A 117 -1.79 3.69 -7.86
CA LEU A 117 -2.46 4.39 -8.95
C LEU A 117 -3.63 5.23 -8.42
N VAL A 118 -4.38 4.69 -7.47
CA VAL A 118 -5.43 5.43 -6.78
C VAL A 118 -4.87 6.66 -6.07
N CYS A 119 -3.74 6.53 -5.40
CA CYS A 119 -3.11 7.64 -4.67
C CYS A 119 -2.69 8.78 -5.61
N TRP A 120 -2.03 8.43 -6.72
CA TRP A 120 -1.63 9.40 -7.74
C TRP A 120 -2.83 10.12 -8.34
N LEU A 121 -3.88 9.39 -8.72
CA LEU A 121 -5.05 9.97 -9.37
C LEU A 121 -5.91 10.81 -8.44
N GLY A 122 -5.98 10.44 -7.15
CA GLY A 122 -6.63 11.28 -6.14
C GLY A 122 -6.02 12.68 -6.08
N GLY A 123 -4.70 12.76 -6.18
CA GLY A 123 -3.95 14.02 -6.26
C GLY A 123 -4.16 14.75 -7.59
N ILE A 124 -3.95 14.06 -8.71
CA ILE A 124 -4.01 14.64 -10.07
C ILE A 124 -5.39 15.22 -10.35
N PHE A 125 -6.46 14.51 -9.98
CA PHE A 125 -7.84 15.00 -10.15
C PHE A 125 -8.32 15.87 -8.99
N GLN A 126 -7.42 16.25 -8.07
CA GLN A 126 -7.67 17.16 -6.97
C GLN A 126 -8.91 16.81 -6.14
N MET A 127 -9.10 15.52 -5.85
CA MET A 127 -10.16 15.08 -4.96
C MET A 127 -9.99 15.77 -3.59
N GLU A 128 -11.08 16.15 -2.93
CA GLU A 128 -11.01 16.79 -1.61
C GLU A 128 -10.23 15.88 -0.63
N PHE A 129 -9.22 16.45 0.02
CA PHE A 129 -8.19 15.70 0.75
C PHE A 129 -8.78 14.86 1.88
N PHE A 130 -9.74 15.40 2.63
CA PHE A 130 -10.37 14.67 3.73
C PHE A 130 -11.17 13.48 3.22
N ARG A 131 -11.97 13.63 2.15
CA ARG A 131 -12.68 12.52 1.49
C ARG A 131 -11.73 11.46 0.96
N TYR A 132 -10.62 11.87 0.34
CA TYR A 132 -9.59 10.96 -0.15
C TYR A 132 -8.94 10.18 0.99
N MET A 133 -8.52 10.87 2.06
CA MET A 133 -7.87 10.23 3.21
C MET A 133 -8.83 9.33 3.98
N LEU A 134 -10.11 9.70 4.09
CA LEU A 134 -11.13 8.86 4.71
C LEU A 134 -11.34 7.57 3.90
N ALA A 135 -11.51 7.68 2.58
CA ALA A 135 -11.64 6.50 1.71
C ALA A 135 -10.39 5.60 1.78
N THR A 136 -9.21 6.21 1.80
CA THR A 136 -7.93 5.53 1.91
C THR A 136 -7.82 4.78 3.25
N ALA A 137 -8.13 5.46 4.36
CA ALA A 137 -8.13 4.87 5.70
C ALA A 137 -9.06 3.66 5.79
N LEU A 138 -10.28 3.77 5.25
CA LEU A 138 -11.23 2.67 5.22
C LEU A 138 -10.72 1.50 4.37
N SER A 139 -10.28 1.76 3.14
CA SER A 139 -9.77 0.74 2.23
C SER A 139 -8.60 -0.03 2.82
N ARG A 140 -7.62 0.72 3.33
CA ARG A 140 -6.34 0.17 3.82
C ARG A 140 -6.51 -0.47 5.18
N GLY A 141 -7.36 0.08 6.04
CA GLY A 141 -7.69 -0.51 7.33
C GLY A 141 -8.33 -1.87 7.15
N VAL A 142 -9.40 -1.96 6.34
CA VAL A 142 -10.09 -3.24 6.09
C VAL A 142 -9.13 -4.28 5.53
N ARG A 143 -8.28 -3.91 4.56
CA ARG A 143 -7.36 -4.86 3.93
C ARG A 143 -6.22 -5.29 4.84
N ILE A 144 -5.53 -4.34 5.48
CA ILE A 144 -4.37 -4.65 6.33
C ILE A 144 -4.81 -5.40 7.58
N PHE A 145 -5.80 -4.90 8.32
CA PHE A 145 -6.26 -5.58 9.54
C PHE A 145 -7.03 -6.86 9.24
N GLY A 146 -7.83 -6.89 8.16
CA GLY A 146 -8.50 -8.12 7.71
C GLY A 146 -7.51 -9.21 7.31
N PHE A 147 -6.45 -8.87 6.57
CA PHE A 147 -5.37 -9.80 6.26
C PHE A 147 -4.64 -10.28 7.53
N THR A 148 -4.32 -9.35 8.43
CA THR A 148 -3.64 -9.67 9.70
C THR A 148 -4.45 -10.64 10.56
N LEU A 149 -5.77 -10.44 10.62
CA LEU A 149 -6.69 -11.35 11.31
C LEU A 149 -6.65 -12.76 10.70
N LEU A 150 -6.66 -12.87 9.37
CA LEU A 150 -6.56 -14.18 8.70
C LEU A 150 -5.24 -14.88 9.00
N VAL A 151 -4.13 -14.13 9.06
CA VAL A 151 -2.82 -14.67 9.45
C VAL A 151 -2.87 -15.18 10.89
N GLN A 152 -3.40 -14.39 11.83
CA GLN A 152 -3.52 -14.79 13.24
C GLN A 152 -4.33 -16.10 13.37
N LEU A 153 -5.50 -16.18 12.72
CA LEU A 153 -6.32 -17.38 12.73
C LEU A 153 -5.59 -18.59 12.14
N GLY A 154 -4.77 -18.39 11.11
CA GLY A 154 -3.92 -19.43 10.55
C GLY A 154 -2.89 -19.93 11.57
N ILE A 155 -2.17 -19.01 12.22
CA ILE A 155 -1.19 -19.35 13.26
C ILE A 155 -1.85 -20.16 14.38
N ASP A 156 -3.02 -19.72 14.87
CA ASP A 156 -3.74 -20.38 15.95
C ASP A 156 -4.24 -21.79 15.56
N LEU A 157 -4.57 -22.00 14.28
CA LEU A 157 -5.03 -23.29 13.76
C LEU A 157 -3.90 -24.32 13.68
N PHE A 158 -2.70 -23.90 13.25
CA PHE A 158 -1.53 -24.78 13.12
C PHE A 158 -0.72 -24.94 14.41
N SER A 159 -0.98 -24.13 15.43
CA SER A 159 -0.33 -24.24 16.74
C SER A 159 -1.03 -25.22 17.70
N LYS A 160 -2.12 -25.87 17.26
CA LYS A 160 -2.83 -26.94 17.97
C LYS A 160 -2.45 -28.30 17.38
#